data_AF-A0A2V7QEH9-F1
#
_entry.id   AF-A0A2V7QEH9-F1
#
_cell.length_a   1.000
_cell.length_b   1.000
_cell.length_c   1.000
_cell.angle_alpha   90.00
_cell.angle_beta   90.00
_cell.angle_gamma   90.00
#
_symmetry.space_group_name_H-M   'P 1'
#
loop_
_entity.id
_entity.type
_entity.pdbx_description
1 polymer ?
#
loop_
_entity_poly.entity_id
_entity_poly.type
_entity_poly.pdbx_seq_one_letter_code
_entity_poly.pdbx_strand_id
1 'polypeptide(L)'
;MSDGDYEALKAKYTAEALAALRAEPGIGDEGRGTGLAPAVTRPSSPVPRPGCPTHGPRPESDAQFCSECGSRLASAPGYCARCGAALERDARYCHSCGARVAA
;
A
#
# COMPACT_ATOMS: atom_id res chain seq x y z
N MET A 1 -33.39 21.70 -24.54
CA MET A 1 -31.99 21.26 -24.60
C MET A 1 -32.03 19.93 -25.33
N SER A 2 -31.56 19.88 -26.58
CA SER A 2 -31.56 18.66 -27.38
C SER A 2 -30.33 17.80 -27.06
N ASP A 3 -30.38 16.49 -27.30
CA ASP A 3 -29.21 15.62 -27.13
C ASP A 3 -28.01 16.08 -28.01
N GLY A 4 -28.29 16.73 -29.14
CA GLY A 4 -27.27 17.32 -30.00
C GLY A 4 -26.50 18.47 -29.35
N ASP A 5 -27.18 19.31 -28.58
CA ASP A 5 -26.53 20.40 -27.84
C ASP A 5 -25.61 19.85 -26.74
N TYR A 6 -26.03 18.75 -26.10
CA TYR A 6 -25.25 18.09 -25.05
C TYR A 6 -23.96 17.47 -25.60
N GLU A 7 -24.05 16.74 -26.71
CA GLU A 7 -22.87 16.13 -27.33
C GLU A 7 -21.90 17.19 -27.87
N ALA A 8 -22.41 18.31 -28.41
CA ALA A 8 -21.57 19.43 -28.84
C ALA A 8 -20.82 20.08 -27.66
N LEU A 9 -21.51 20.32 -26.54
CA LEU A 9 -20.90 20.87 -25.33
C LEU A 9 -19.86 19.91 -24.73
N LYS A 10 -20.19 18.63 -24.63
CA LYS A 10 -19.31 17.57 -24.14
C LYS A 10 -18.04 17.46 -24.99
N ALA A 11 -18.15 17.46 -26.32
CA ALA A 11 -17.00 17.40 -27.21
C ALA A 11 -16.07 18.62 -27.03
N LYS A 12 -16.65 19.82 -26.88
CA LYS A 12 -15.88 21.04 -26.66
C LYS A 12 -15.11 21.01 -25.34
N TYR A 13 -15.80 20.74 -24.23
CA TYR A 13 -15.19 20.78 -22.90
C TYR A 13 -14.20 19.63 -22.66
N THR A 14 -14.41 18.47 -23.27
CA THR A 14 -13.44 17.35 -23.19
C THR A 14 -12.15 17.68 -23.94
N ALA A 15 -12.22 18.30 -25.12
CA ALA A 15 -11.05 18.75 -25.86
C ALA A 15 -10.27 19.83 -25.09
N GLU A 16 -10.97 20.80 -24.51
CA GLU A 16 -10.35 21.87 -23.69
C GLU A 16 -9.70 21.30 -22.43
N ALA A 17 -10.34 20.36 -21.71
CA ALA A 17 -9.77 19.72 -20.54
C ALA A 17 -8.51 18.90 -20.86
N LEU A 18 -8.53 18.14 -21.97
CA LEU A 18 -7.35 17.38 -22.41
C LEU A 18 -6.20 18.30 -22.86
N ALA A 19 -6.51 19.45 -23.46
CA ALA A 19 -5.50 20.44 -23.81
C ALA A 19 -4.87 21.05 -22.54
N ALA A 20 -5.67 21.40 -21.54
CA ALA A 20 -5.16 21.91 -20.26
C ALA A 20 -4.26 20.90 -19.55
N LEU A 21 -4.67 19.63 -19.44
CA LEU A 21 -3.88 18.58 -18.80
C LEU A 21 -2.55 18.28 -19.51
N ARG A 22 -2.45 18.54 -20.82
CA ARG A 22 -1.19 18.40 -21.58
C ARG A 22 -0.35 19.67 -21.57
N ALA A 23 -0.98 20.83 -21.43
CA ALA A 23 -0.33 22.14 -21.43
C ALA A 23 0.21 22.53 -20.05
N GLU A 24 -0.22 21.88 -18.97
CA GLU A 24 0.44 21.95 -17.67
C GLU A 24 1.73 21.10 -17.72
N PRO A 25 2.93 21.68 -17.89
CA PRO A 25 4.14 20.96 -17.53
C PRO A 25 4.05 20.71 -16.02
N GLY A 26 4.01 19.45 -15.61
CA GLY A 26 3.79 19.07 -14.21
C GLY A 26 4.63 19.90 -13.23
N ILE A 27 3.97 20.79 -12.49
CA ILE A 27 4.50 21.37 -11.26
C ILE A 27 3.94 20.49 -10.14
N GLY A 28 4.71 19.64 -9.45
CA GLY A 28 6.17 19.62 -9.38
C GLY A 28 6.76 18.25 -9.16
N ASP A 29 7.99 18.12 -9.67
CA ASP A 29 9.13 18.07 -8.78
C ASP A 29 10.20 19.01 -9.34
N GLU A 30 10.40 20.17 -8.69
CA GLU A 30 11.64 20.92 -8.83
C GLU A 30 12.74 20.11 -8.15
N GLY A 31 13.34 19.22 -8.94
CA GLY A 31 14.45 18.37 -8.53
C GLY A 31 15.39 18.02 -9.67
N ARG A 32 15.54 18.88 -10.70
CA ARG A 32 16.62 18.74 -11.69
C ARG A 32 17.95 19.24 -11.11
N GLY A 33 18.43 18.57 -10.08
CA GLY A 33 19.86 18.50 -9.82
C GLY A 33 20.51 17.73 -10.98
N THR A 34 21.30 18.43 -11.80
CA THR A 34 22.33 17.76 -12.61
C THR A 34 23.49 17.43 -11.68
N GLY A 35 23.26 16.40 -10.87
CA GLY A 35 24.27 15.76 -10.07
C GLY A 35 23.89 14.29 -9.98
N LEU A 36 24.85 13.41 -10.22
CA LEU A 36 24.82 12.08 -9.62
C LEU A 36 24.80 12.27 -8.09
N ALA A 37 23.64 12.61 -7.53
CA ALA A 37 23.40 12.53 -6.10
C ALA A 37 22.98 11.08 -5.83
N PRO A 38 23.60 10.38 -4.87
CA PRO A 38 23.21 9.02 -4.54
C PRO A 38 21.74 9.05 -4.13
N ALA A 39 21.01 8.01 -4.52
CA ALA A 39 19.64 7.79 -4.07
C ALA A 39 19.58 8.05 -2.56
N VAL A 40 18.96 9.16 -2.15
CA VAL A 40 18.63 9.37 -0.74
C VAL A 40 17.55 8.34 -0.48
N THR A 41 17.99 7.17 -0.05
CA THR A 41 17.16 6.19 0.61
C THR A 41 16.54 6.95 1.77
N ARG A 42 15.28 7.37 1.63
CA ARG A 42 14.49 7.82 2.78
C ARG A 42 14.71 6.74 3.84
N PRO A 43 15.26 7.06 5.02
CA PRO A 43 15.46 6.05 6.03
C PRO A 43 14.09 5.45 6.28
N SER A 44 13.98 4.15 6.01
CA SER A 44 12.77 3.39 6.28
C SER A 44 12.44 3.72 7.73
N SER A 45 11.25 4.31 7.97
CA SER A 45 10.84 4.67 9.32
C SER A 45 11.17 3.49 10.24
N PRO A 46 11.82 3.70 11.39
CA PRO A 46 12.20 2.63 12.30
C PRO A 46 10.99 1.90 12.90
N VAL A 47 9.77 2.37 12.59
CA VAL A 47 8.52 1.70 12.90
C VAL A 47 8.49 0.38 12.13
N PRO A 48 8.54 -0.78 12.81
CA PRO A 48 8.40 -2.08 12.17
C PRO A 48 7.04 -2.12 11.47
N ARG A 49 7.03 -2.10 10.14
CA ARG A 49 5.80 -2.28 9.39
C ARG A 49 5.41 -3.76 9.50
N PRO A 50 4.15 -4.08 9.84
CA PRO A 50 3.70 -5.46 9.89
C PRO A 50 3.89 -6.08 8.49
N GLY A 51 4.80 -7.06 8.42
CA GLY A 51 5.20 -7.72 7.18
C GLY A 51 4.77 -9.17 7.19
N CYS A 52 4.43 -9.71 6.02
CA CYS A 52 4.22 -11.13 5.89
C CYS A 52 5.58 -11.84 6.04
N PRO A 53 5.72 -12.89 6.86
CA PRO A 53 6.97 -13.65 6.95
C PRO A 53 7.38 -14.29 5.62
N THR A 54 6.40 -14.56 4.75
CA THR A 54 6.61 -15.24 3.47
C THR A 54 6.80 -14.25 2.31
N HIS A 55 5.99 -13.17 2.28
CA HIS A 55 5.93 -12.24 1.14
C HIS A 55 6.50 -10.85 1.44
N GLY A 56 7.00 -10.62 2.66
CA GLY A 56 7.65 -9.36 3.04
C GLY A 56 6.70 -8.20 3.38
N PRO A 57 7.22 -6.97 3.41
CA PRO A 57 6.49 -5.78 3.86
C PRO A 57 5.32 -5.48 2.94
N ARG A 58 4.19 -5.02 3.51
CA ARG A 58 3.05 -4.58 2.73
C ARG A 58 3.14 -3.07 2.41
N PRO A 59 2.68 -2.65 1.22
CA PRO A 59 2.67 -1.24 0.84
C PRO A 59 1.67 -0.44 1.69
N GLU A 60 0.55 -1.05 2.04
CA GLU A 60 -0.40 -0.51 3.02
C GLU A 60 0.11 -0.69 4.46
N SER A 61 0.21 0.42 5.21
CA SER A 61 0.73 0.43 6.59
C SER A 61 -0.26 -0.10 7.63
N ASP A 62 -1.55 -0.14 7.30
CA ASP A 62 -2.67 -0.58 8.13
C ASP A 62 -3.20 -1.97 7.74
N ALA A 63 -2.50 -2.68 6.84
CA ALA A 63 -2.90 -4.03 6.45
C ALA A 63 -2.96 -4.97 7.66
N GLN A 64 -4.15 -5.50 7.89
CA GLN A 64 -4.37 -6.56 8.88
C GLN A 64 -4.05 -7.94 8.29
N PHE A 65 -4.12 -8.11 6.98
CA PHE A 65 -3.90 -9.38 6.28
C PHE A 65 -2.97 -9.20 5.09
N CYS A 66 -2.26 -10.27 4.72
CA CYS A 66 -1.46 -10.32 3.51
C CYS A 66 -2.38 -10.43 2.29
N SER A 67 -2.25 -9.52 1.33
CA SER A 67 -2.95 -9.53 0.05
C SER A 67 -2.61 -10.73 -0.85
N GLU A 68 -1.52 -11.43 -0.57
CA GLU A 68 -1.00 -12.52 -1.41
C GLU A 68 -1.35 -13.91 -0.88
N CYS A 69 -1.32 -14.10 0.44
CA CYS A 69 -1.64 -15.40 1.07
C CYS A 69 -2.78 -15.37 2.08
N GLY A 70 -3.39 -14.21 2.34
CA GLY A 70 -4.48 -14.04 3.30
C GLY A 70 -4.09 -14.16 4.78
N SER A 71 -2.81 -14.43 5.09
CA SER A 71 -2.34 -14.57 6.48
C SER A 71 -2.40 -13.23 7.23
N ARG A 72 -2.82 -13.26 8.49
CA ARG A 72 -2.91 -12.05 9.33
C ARG A 72 -1.50 -11.50 9.63
N LEU A 73 -1.33 -10.19 9.58
CA LEU A 73 -0.05 -9.49 9.82
C LEU A 73 0.04 -8.91 11.24
N ALA A 74 -1.07 -8.92 11.99
CA ALA A 74 -1.20 -8.22 13.25
C ALA A 74 -0.90 -9.11 14.48
N SER A 75 -0.12 -8.54 15.42
CA SER A 75 0.23 -9.06 16.75
C SER A 75 -0.90 -8.96 17.80
N ALA A 76 -2.16 -9.12 17.38
CA ALA A 76 -3.29 -9.07 18.32
C ALA A 76 -3.24 -10.25 19.31
N PRO A 77 -3.64 -10.05 20.58
CA PRO A 77 -3.68 -11.13 21.56
C PRO A 77 -4.58 -12.27 21.07
N GLY A 78 -4.10 -13.51 21.19
CA GLY A 78 -4.78 -14.70 20.65
C GLY A 78 -4.43 -15.05 19.20
N TYR A 79 -3.41 -14.43 18.59
CA TYR A 79 -2.90 -14.79 17.27
C TYR A 79 -1.39 -15.03 17.27
N CYS A 80 -0.92 -15.90 16.38
CA CYS A 80 0.49 -16.23 16.27
C CYS A 80 1.28 -15.06 15.67
N ALA A 81 2.27 -14.55 16.41
CA ALA A 81 3.15 -13.48 15.92
C ALA A 81 4.00 -13.88 14.69
N ARG A 82 4.18 -15.19 14.42
CA ARG A 82 4.94 -15.67 13.27
C ARG A 82 4.08 -15.76 12.00
N CYS A 83 2.90 -16.39 12.07
CA CYS A 83 2.10 -16.68 10.86
C CYS A 83 0.69 -16.05 10.85
N GLY A 84 0.28 -15.39 11.93
CA GLY A 84 -1.04 -14.76 12.05
C GLY A 84 -2.21 -15.72 12.25
N ALA A 85 -1.99 -17.02 12.39
CA ALA A 85 -3.05 -17.97 12.69
C ALA A 85 -3.65 -17.72 14.08
N ALA A 86 -4.95 -17.94 14.24
CA ALA A 86 -5.61 -17.88 15.53
C ALA A 86 -5.00 -18.91 16.49
N LEU A 87 -4.85 -18.54 17.76
CA LEU A 87 -4.34 -19.41 18.80
C LEU A 87 -5.45 -19.70 19.79
N GLU A 88 -5.47 -20.92 20.31
CA GLU A 88 -6.32 -21.25 21.44
C GLU A 88 -5.79 -20.59 22.71
N ARG A 89 -6.70 -20.34 23.67
CA ARG A 89 -6.41 -19.56 24.89
C ARG A 89 -5.18 -20.04 25.68
N ASP A 90 -4.86 -21.33 25.62
CA ASP A 90 -3.76 -21.97 26.35
C ASP A 90 -2.69 -22.63 25.46
N ALA A 91 -2.66 -22.27 24.17
CA ALA A 91 -1.75 -22.88 23.20
C ALA A 91 -0.28 -22.49 23.47
N ARG A 92 0.57 -23.48 23.82
CA ARG A 92 2.04 -23.29 23.89
C ARG A 92 2.70 -23.18 22.51
N TYR A 93 2.06 -23.76 21.48
CA TYR A 93 2.57 -23.81 20.11
C TYR A 93 1.46 -23.47 19.13
N CYS A 94 1.82 -22.81 18.04
CA CYS A 94 0.89 -22.53 16.95
C CYS A 94 0.62 -23.82 16.15
N HIS A 95 -0.65 -24.21 16.03
CA HIS A 95 -1.07 -25.39 15.26
C HIS A 95 -0.82 -25.27 13.75
N SER A 96 -0.67 -24.04 13.22
CA SER A 96 -0.48 -23.79 11.80
C SER A 96 1.00 -23.75 11.38
N CYS A 97 1.88 -23.17 12.21
CA CYS A 97 3.28 -22.95 11.83
C CYS A 97 4.33 -23.53 12.79
N GLY A 98 3.90 -24.17 13.89
CA GLY A 98 4.78 -24.80 14.89
C GLY A 98 5.56 -23.83 15.78
N ALA A 99 5.43 -22.52 15.59
CA ALA A 99 6.12 -21.53 16.42
C ALA A 99 5.65 -21.61 17.87
N ARG A 100 6.59 -21.45 18.82
CA ARG A 100 6.25 -21.25 20.23
C ARG A 100 5.51 -19.93 20.40
N VAL A 101 4.43 -19.97 21.16
CA VAL A 101 3.68 -18.78 21.54
C VAL A 101 4.19 -18.36 22.91
N ALA A 102 4.66 -17.12 23.03
CA ALA A 102 4.90 -16.54 24.35
C ALA A 102 3.51 -16.27 24.97
N ALA A 103 3.20 -16.99 26.04
CA ALA A 103 2.01 -16.75 26.86
C ALA A 103 2.13 -15.41 27.60
#